data_AF-S0FHF5-F1
#
_entry.id   AF-S0FHF5-F1
#
_cell.length_a   1.000
_cell.length_b   1.000
_cell.length_c   1.000
_cell.angle_alpha   90.00
_cell.angle_beta   90.00
_cell.angle_gamma   90.00
#
_symmetry.space_group_name_H-M   'P 1'
#
loop_
_entity.id
_entity.type
_entity.pdbx_description
1 polymer ?
#
loop_
_entity_poly.entity_id
_entity_poly.type
_entity_poly.pdbx_seq_one_letter_code
_entity_poly.pdbx_strand_id
1 'polypeptide(L)'
;MKKFFYMIILYFLIFLIPGCMFNSESKQVAAARSSETDPQNNQIPVLYEDYKEATAEQIKLIDRELISKTVTEKDVNDINISIVEMADDKEYYHSVAETDNKMYDLGQVSLKNLSDLNTDLVTINISKFCNLELIRIDGILGADYPQSSYYMISKNTPALFLKLGGHIEETDIDGDNSNEIIVSIGTPTITQILKCEGAQIKIADVNNILNNALSVIYEKNYFVAYYKDQPNKPQYFKYNKNGFKLELEK
;
A
#
# COMPACT_ATOMS: atom_id res chain seq x y z
N MET A 1 13.48 -30.71 50.17
CA MET A 1 14.04 -32.07 50.36
C MET A 1 13.39 -33.02 49.38
N LYS A 2 14.18 -33.90 48.73
CA LYS A 2 13.87 -34.88 47.64
C LYS A 2 13.67 -34.20 46.26
N LYS A 3 14.60 -34.13 45.29
CA LYS A 3 15.63 -35.01 44.66
C LYS A 3 15.09 -36.22 43.87
N PHE A 4 15.56 -36.30 42.61
CA PHE A 4 15.56 -37.39 41.61
C PHE A 4 14.25 -37.58 40.78
N PHE A 5 14.26 -37.79 39.46
CA PHE A 5 15.18 -38.56 38.61
C PHE A 5 15.21 -38.01 37.15
N TYR A 6 16.40 -37.91 36.55
CA TYR A 6 16.65 -37.72 35.11
C TYR A 6 16.55 -39.09 34.41
N MET A 7 15.92 -39.18 33.23
CA MET A 7 16.09 -40.35 32.36
C MET A 7 16.32 -39.91 30.91
N ILE A 8 17.60 -39.90 30.54
CA ILE A 8 18.12 -39.82 29.19
C ILE A 8 18.10 -41.24 28.63
N ILE A 9 17.42 -41.48 27.51
CA ILE A 9 17.66 -42.67 26.69
C ILE A 9 18.12 -42.22 25.31
N LEU A 10 19.40 -42.47 25.09
CA LEU A 10 20.16 -42.35 23.86
C LEU A 10 19.97 -43.65 23.07
N TYR A 11 19.40 -43.59 21.86
CA TYR A 11 19.48 -44.70 20.91
C TYR A 11 20.30 -44.27 19.69
N PHE A 12 21.54 -44.75 19.69
CA PHE A 12 22.43 -44.78 18.54
C PHE A 12 22.04 -45.99 17.68
N LEU A 13 21.65 -45.76 16.42
CA LEU A 13 21.63 -46.83 15.42
C LEU A 13 22.49 -46.39 14.23
N ILE A 14 23.63 -47.04 14.11
CA ILE A 14 24.60 -46.92 13.02
C ILE A 14 24.18 -47.93 11.95
N PHE A 15 23.91 -47.45 10.74
CA PHE A 15 23.99 -48.28 9.54
C PHE A 15 25.01 -47.67 8.57
N LEU A 16 26.09 -48.42 8.38
CA LEU A 16 27.14 -48.23 7.40
C LEU A 16 26.60 -48.57 6.00
N ILE A 17 26.79 -47.68 5.03
CA ILE A 17 26.83 -48.00 3.60
C ILE A 17 28.07 -47.32 3.00
N PRO A 18 28.90 -48.04 2.23
CA PRO A 18 30.21 -47.58 1.79
C PRO A 18 30.16 -46.63 0.57
N GLY A 19 30.98 -45.58 0.68
CA GLY A 19 31.96 -45.14 -0.32
C GLY A 19 31.53 -44.89 -1.78
N CYS A 20 31.43 -43.61 -2.14
CA CYS A 20 32.09 -43.11 -3.35
C CYS A 20 32.87 -41.83 -2.98
N MET A 21 34.20 -41.91 -3.09
CA MET A 21 35.08 -40.75 -3.18
C MET A 21 34.95 -40.14 -4.58
N PHE A 22 34.81 -38.82 -4.71
CA PHE A 22 35.66 -38.06 -5.64
C PHE A 22 35.61 -36.53 -5.38
N ASN A 23 36.82 -36.00 -5.19
CA ASN A 23 37.33 -34.63 -5.35
C ASN A 23 36.60 -33.39 -4.82
N SER A 24 37.29 -32.77 -3.87
CA SER A 24 37.31 -31.34 -3.61
C SER A 24 38.06 -30.57 -4.70
N GLU A 25 37.41 -29.59 -5.33
CA GLU A 25 38.06 -28.37 -5.77
C GLU A 25 37.27 -27.18 -5.22
N SER A 26 37.92 -26.43 -4.34
CA SER A 26 37.50 -25.11 -3.89
C SER A 26 37.79 -24.08 -4.97
N LYS A 27 36.77 -23.34 -5.43
CA LYS A 27 36.95 -21.99 -5.98
C LYS A 27 35.66 -21.18 -5.88
N GLN A 28 35.77 -20.13 -5.06
CA GLN A 28 35.22 -18.78 -5.21
C GLN A 28 33.73 -18.58 -5.54
N VAL A 29 33.09 -17.93 -4.57
CA VAL A 29 31.95 -17.03 -4.69
C VAL A 29 32.02 -16.15 -5.95
N ALA A 30 30.96 -16.22 -6.76
CA ALA A 30 30.47 -15.17 -7.66
C ALA A 30 28.94 -15.33 -7.67
N ALA A 31 28.16 -14.48 -7.01
CA ALA A 31 27.76 -13.14 -7.43
C ALA A 31 27.10 -13.13 -8.82
N ALA A 32 25.85 -12.66 -8.83
CA ALA A 32 25.03 -12.25 -9.98
C ALA A 32 24.68 -13.33 -11.02
N ARG A 33 23.49 -13.93 -10.88
CA ARG A 33 22.69 -14.26 -12.06
C ARG A 33 22.16 -12.94 -12.60
N SER A 34 22.93 -12.35 -13.51
CA SER A 34 22.46 -11.33 -14.43
C SER A 34 21.22 -11.85 -15.16
N SER A 35 20.11 -11.13 -15.05
CA SER A 35 19.05 -11.21 -16.05
C SER A 35 19.67 -10.89 -17.40
N GLU A 36 19.70 -11.87 -18.30
CA GLU A 36 20.00 -11.64 -19.70
C GLU A 36 18.98 -10.63 -20.23
N THR A 37 19.43 -9.40 -20.46
CA THR A 37 18.66 -8.39 -21.17
C THR A 37 18.63 -8.79 -22.63
N ASP A 38 17.46 -9.25 -23.08
CA ASP A 38 17.12 -9.32 -24.50
C ASP A 38 17.27 -7.91 -25.11
N PRO A 39 18.23 -7.68 -26.04
CA PRO A 39 18.50 -6.36 -26.60
C PRO A 39 17.37 -5.82 -27.49
N GLN A 40 16.27 -6.56 -27.67
CA GLN A 40 15.05 -6.10 -28.35
C GLN A 40 13.96 -5.60 -27.38
N ASN A 41 14.10 -5.84 -26.07
CA ASN A 41 13.11 -5.38 -25.10
C ASN A 41 13.60 -4.09 -24.41
N ASN A 42 13.30 -2.93 -25.00
CA ASN A 42 13.61 -1.60 -24.46
C ASN A 42 12.72 -1.24 -23.24
N GLN A 43 12.60 -2.19 -22.30
CA GLN A 43 11.80 -2.07 -21.10
C GLN A 43 12.69 -2.00 -19.86
N ILE A 44 12.40 -1.04 -18.99
CA ILE A 44 13.01 -0.89 -17.68
C ILE A 44 12.21 -1.77 -16.71
N PRO A 45 12.81 -2.85 -16.18
CA PRO A 45 12.11 -3.74 -15.25
C PRO A 45 11.80 -3.00 -13.94
N VAL A 46 10.66 -3.33 -13.35
CA VAL A 46 10.26 -2.77 -12.05
C VAL A 46 10.68 -3.71 -10.94
N LEU A 47 11.44 -3.18 -9.99
CA LEU A 47 11.78 -3.86 -8.76
C LEU A 47 10.79 -3.43 -7.69
N TYR A 48 9.99 -4.39 -7.26
CA TYR A 48 9.06 -4.24 -6.16
C TYR A 48 9.70 -4.68 -4.86
N GLU A 49 9.45 -3.92 -3.81
CA GLU A 49 9.85 -4.24 -2.45
C GLU A 49 8.61 -4.58 -1.61
N ASP A 50 8.81 -5.28 -0.49
CA ASP A 50 7.74 -5.46 0.49
C ASP A 50 7.29 -4.09 1.01
N TYR A 51 6.00 -3.81 0.91
CA TYR A 51 5.46 -2.65 1.58
C TYR A 51 5.46 -2.90 3.09
N LYS A 52 6.26 -2.11 3.80
CA LYS A 52 6.44 -2.21 5.25
C LYS A 52 5.69 -1.09 5.94
N GLU A 53 4.38 -1.02 5.77
CA GLU A 53 3.57 -0.17 6.63
C GLU A 53 2.19 -0.75 6.92
N ALA A 54 1.94 -0.92 8.21
CA ALA A 54 0.80 -0.37 8.90
C ALA A 54 1.15 -0.41 10.40
N THR A 55 1.47 0.74 11.01
CA THR A 55 1.21 0.84 12.45
C THR A 55 -0.30 0.76 12.59
N ALA A 56 -0.81 -0.29 13.23
CA ALA A 56 -2.24 -0.41 13.47
C ALA A 56 -2.71 0.81 14.26
N GLU A 57 -3.34 1.78 13.59
CA GLU A 57 -4.19 2.73 14.30
C GLU A 57 -5.24 1.89 15.03
N GLN A 58 -5.29 2.07 16.34
CA GLN A 58 -6.23 1.32 17.16
C GLN A 58 -7.62 1.87 16.87
N ILE A 59 -8.39 1.08 16.13
CA ILE A 59 -9.84 1.25 16.04
C ILE A 59 -10.41 1.09 17.46
N LYS A 60 -11.19 2.07 17.89
CA LYS A 60 -11.74 2.12 19.25
C LYS A 60 -13.24 1.94 19.22
N LEU A 61 -13.77 1.18 20.18
CA LEU A 61 -15.19 1.23 20.47
C LEU A 61 -15.53 2.57 21.11
N ILE A 62 -16.61 3.18 20.65
CA ILE A 62 -17.11 4.46 21.16
C ILE A 62 -18.60 4.37 21.46
N ASP A 63 -19.05 5.21 22.38
CA ASP A 63 -20.46 5.41 22.67
C ASP A 63 -21.06 6.45 21.70
N ARG A 64 -22.35 6.29 21.36
CA ARG A 64 -23.05 7.20 20.43
C ARG A 64 -23.02 8.65 20.90
N GLU A 65 -23.00 8.87 22.21
CA GLU A 65 -23.00 10.18 22.84
C GLU A 65 -21.73 11.01 22.52
N LEU A 66 -20.65 10.36 22.07
CA LEU A 66 -19.45 11.05 21.60
C LEU A 66 -19.61 11.63 20.19
N ILE A 67 -20.62 11.22 19.44
CA ILE A 67 -20.93 11.78 18.12
C ILE A 67 -21.80 13.03 18.32
N SER A 68 -21.24 14.19 18.02
CA SER A 68 -21.96 15.46 18.11
C SER A 68 -22.83 15.74 16.88
N LYS A 69 -22.37 15.31 15.69
CA LYS A 69 -23.06 15.53 14.42
C LYS A 69 -22.55 14.57 13.34
N THR A 70 -23.46 14.01 12.54
CA THR A 70 -23.13 13.29 11.30
C THR A 70 -23.06 14.29 10.14
N VAL A 71 -21.98 14.21 9.36
CA VAL A 71 -21.72 15.06 8.19
C VAL A 71 -22.19 14.37 6.91
N THR A 72 -21.77 13.12 6.72
CA THR A 72 -22.19 12.26 5.62
C THR A 72 -22.15 10.81 6.07
N GLU A 73 -22.91 9.95 5.41
CA GLU A 73 -22.98 8.53 5.72
C GLU A 73 -23.19 7.72 4.45
N LYS A 74 -22.76 6.46 4.48
CA LYS A 74 -22.93 5.50 3.40
C LYS A 74 -23.04 4.10 3.95
N ASP A 75 -24.08 3.40 3.55
CA ASP A 75 -24.21 1.97 3.82
C ASP A 75 -23.37 1.17 2.83
N VAL A 76 -22.53 0.28 3.34
CA VAL A 76 -21.69 -0.64 2.58
C VAL A 76 -21.79 -2.02 3.23
N ASN A 77 -22.41 -2.98 2.54
CA ASN A 77 -22.56 -4.37 2.99
C ASN A 77 -23.06 -4.50 4.44
N ASP A 78 -24.21 -3.88 4.73
CA ASP A 78 -24.85 -3.86 6.06
C ASP A 78 -24.04 -3.16 7.17
N ILE A 79 -23.03 -2.37 6.79
CA ILE A 79 -22.28 -1.49 7.69
C ILE A 79 -22.55 -0.06 7.30
N ASN A 80 -23.00 0.73 8.27
CA ASN A 80 -23.10 2.16 8.08
C ASN A 80 -21.74 2.80 8.38
N ILE A 81 -21.15 3.45 7.39
CA ILE A 81 -19.95 4.25 7.56
C ILE A 81 -20.37 5.72 7.56
N SER A 82 -20.04 6.43 8.63
CA SER A 82 -20.35 7.83 8.80
C SER A 82 -19.06 8.65 8.91
N ILE A 83 -19.08 9.86 8.37
CA ILE A 83 -18.14 10.93 8.72
C ILE A 83 -18.82 11.83 9.72
N VAL A 84 -18.17 12.07 10.85
CA VAL A 84 -18.78 12.70 12.02
C VAL A 84 -17.90 13.79 12.62
N GLU A 85 -18.54 14.67 13.36
CA GLU A 85 -17.91 15.52 14.36
C GLU A 85 -17.99 14.85 15.72
N MET A 86 -16.84 14.59 16.34
CA MET A 86 -16.78 14.11 17.72
C MET A 86 -16.99 15.28 18.70
N ALA A 87 -17.60 15.00 19.85
CA ALA A 87 -17.88 16.00 20.88
C ALA A 87 -16.61 16.51 21.58
N ASP A 88 -15.58 15.68 21.64
CA ASP A 88 -14.29 15.94 22.27
C ASP A 88 -13.18 16.35 21.28
N ASP A 89 -13.43 16.26 19.97
CA ASP A 89 -12.51 16.71 18.92
C ASP A 89 -13.12 17.86 18.09
N LYS A 90 -12.52 19.05 18.26
CA LYS A 90 -12.93 20.28 17.56
C LYS A 90 -12.17 20.54 16.28
N GLU A 91 -11.10 19.79 16.01
CA GLU A 91 -10.18 20.04 14.91
C GLU A 91 -10.47 19.14 13.71
N TYR A 92 -10.85 17.88 13.96
CA TYR A 92 -10.98 16.87 12.92
C TYR A 92 -12.41 16.35 12.77
N TYR A 93 -12.77 16.03 11.53
CA TYR A 93 -13.78 15.01 11.24
C TYR A 93 -13.16 13.63 11.42
N HIS A 94 -13.97 12.71 11.95
CA HIS A 94 -13.63 11.31 12.15
C HIS A 94 -14.52 10.44 11.28
N SER A 95 -14.09 9.21 11.00
CA SER A 95 -14.99 8.19 10.48
C SER A 95 -15.40 7.22 11.57
N VAL A 96 -16.68 6.85 11.56
CA VAL A 96 -17.25 5.85 12.44
C VAL A 96 -17.90 4.75 11.60
N ALA A 97 -17.66 3.49 11.96
CA ALA A 97 -18.41 2.36 11.46
C ALA A 97 -19.43 1.88 12.50
N GLU A 98 -20.68 1.72 12.10
CA GLU A 98 -21.72 1.10 12.90
C GLU A 98 -22.07 -0.29 12.36
N THR A 99 -21.92 -1.30 13.22
CA THR A 99 -22.22 -2.70 12.88
C THR A 99 -22.51 -3.49 14.16
N ASP A 100 -23.46 -4.43 14.12
CA ASP A 100 -23.94 -5.20 15.29
C ASP A 100 -24.25 -4.33 16.53
N ASN A 101 -24.88 -3.16 16.31
CA ASN A 101 -25.18 -2.14 17.33
C ASN A 101 -23.94 -1.61 18.09
N LYS A 102 -22.75 -1.74 17.53
CA LYS A 102 -21.50 -1.18 18.05
C LYS A 102 -21.01 -0.08 17.12
N MET A 103 -20.42 0.95 17.69
CA MET A 103 -19.75 2.01 16.95
C MET A 103 -18.24 1.91 17.14
N TYR A 104 -17.53 1.98 16.03
CA TYR A 104 -16.09 1.89 15.94
C TYR A 104 -15.57 3.20 15.38
N ASP A 105 -14.80 3.94 16.17
CA ASP A 105 -14.00 5.06 15.68
C ASP A 105 -12.86 4.52 14.82
N LEU A 106 -12.92 4.83 13.54
CA LEU A 106 -11.91 4.48 12.54
C LEU A 106 -10.78 5.52 12.48
N GLY A 107 -10.90 6.63 13.19
CA GLY A 107 -9.91 7.67 13.31
C GLY A 107 -10.16 8.90 12.44
N GLN A 108 -9.18 9.79 12.45
CA GLN A 108 -9.24 11.10 11.82
C GLN A 108 -9.24 11.01 10.29
N VAL A 109 -10.15 11.74 9.67
CA VAL A 109 -10.33 11.77 8.21
C VAL A 109 -9.89 13.11 7.63
N SER A 110 -10.33 14.23 8.20
CA SER A 110 -10.06 15.55 7.63
C SER A 110 -10.06 16.64 8.69
N LEU A 111 -9.31 17.72 8.48
CA LEU A 111 -9.43 18.95 9.25
C LEU A 111 -10.73 19.67 8.92
N LYS A 112 -11.55 20.00 9.92
CA LYS A 112 -12.89 20.59 9.73
C LYS A 112 -12.83 21.87 8.88
N ASN A 113 -11.90 22.76 9.21
CA ASN A 113 -11.72 24.07 8.54
C ASN A 113 -11.25 23.98 7.08
N LEU A 114 -10.75 22.83 6.62
CA LEU A 114 -10.38 22.60 5.22
C LEU A 114 -11.51 21.92 4.44
N SER A 115 -12.23 21.01 5.07
CA SER A 115 -13.36 20.30 4.45
C SER A 115 -14.64 21.13 4.35
N ASP A 116 -14.87 22.11 5.23
CA ASP A 116 -15.94 23.10 5.07
C ASP A 116 -15.80 23.90 3.77
N LEU A 117 -14.58 23.95 3.20
CA LEU A 117 -14.30 24.61 1.93
C LEU A 117 -14.58 23.71 0.72
N ASN A 118 -14.74 22.39 0.89
CA ASN A 118 -15.08 21.47 -0.19
C ASN A 118 -15.48 20.07 0.35
N THR A 119 -16.78 19.78 0.43
CA THR A 119 -17.30 18.47 0.87
C THR A 119 -16.90 17.32 -0.06
N ASP A 120 -16.54 17.62 -1.30
CA ASP A 120 -16.16 16.64 -2.32
C ASP A 120 -14.78 16.01 -2.04
N LEU A 121 -14.01 16.57 -1.11
CA LEU A 121 -12.68 16.07 -0.73
C LEU A 121 -12.74 14.99 0.38
N VAL A 122 -13.90 14.82 1.02
CA VAL A 122 -14.13 13.79 2.02
C VAL A 122 -15.14 12.79 1.48
N THR A 123 -14.69 11.59 1.15
CA THR A 123 -15.55 10.62 0.45
C THR A 123 -15.41 9.21 1.03
N ILE A 124 -16.49 8.44 0.88
CA ILE A 124 -16.55 7.01 1.26
C ILE A 124 -16.79 6.20 -0.02
N ASN A 125 -15.81 5.39 -0.39
CA ASN A 125 -15.79 4.59 -1.62
C ASN A 125 -15.61 3.11 -1.32
N ILE A 126 -16.00 2.28 -2.29
CA ILE A 126 -15.66 0.85 -2.27
C ILE A 126 -14.47 0.69 -3.21
N SER A 127 -13.37 0.19 -2.69
CA SER A 127 -12.16 -0.12 -3.43
C SER A 127 -12.04 -1.64 -3.62
N LYS A 128 -11.48 -2.05 -4.75
CA LYS A 128 -11.11 -3.44 -5.01
C LYS A 128 -9.60 -3.51 -5.17
N PHE A 129 -8.93 -4.05 -4.15
CA PHE A 129 -7.47 -4.15 -4.10
C PHE A 129 -7.08 -5.46 -3.39
N CYS A 130 -6.02 -6.13 -3.86
CA CYS A 130 -5.62 -7.45 -3.36
C CYS A 130 -6.73 -8.53 -3.42
N ASN A 131 -7.66 -8.47 -4.39
CA ASN A 131 -8.86 -9.30 -4.44
C ASN A 131 -9.77 -9.18 -3.19
N LEU A 132 -9.62 -8.08 -2.44
CA LEU A 132 -10.46 -7.72 -1.31
C LEU A 132 -11.36 -6.57 -1.73
N GLU A 133 -12.58 -6.59 -1.21
CA GLU A 133 -13.44 -5.42 -1.21
C GLU A 133 -13.17 -4.63 0.08
N LEU A 134 -12.72 -3.39 -0.08
CA LEU A 134 -12.28 -2.52 1.01
C LEU A 134 -13.13 -1.26 1.04
N ILE A 135 -13.37 -0.75 2.23
CA ILE A 135 -13.97 0.57 2.42
C ILE A 135 -12.83 1.58 2.38
N ARG A 136 -12.81 2.40 1.35
CA ARG A 136 -11.86 3.51 1.20
C ARG A 136 -12.48 4.79 1.70
N ILE A 137 -11.76 5.50 2.56
CA ILE A 137 -12.16 6.80 3.09
C ILE A 137 -11.08 7.79 2.73
N ASP A 138 -11.45 8.80 1.94
CA ASP A 138 -10.57 9.88 1.51
C ASP A 138 -10.82 11.13 2.37
N GLY A 139 -9.77 11.87 2.69
CA GLY A 139 -9.86 13.13 3.41
C GLY A 139 -8.55 13.93 3.36
N ILE A 140 -8.49 15.05 4.10
CA ILE A 140 -7.38 16.01 4.02
C ILE A 140 -6.95 16.47 5.42
N LEU A 141 -5.71 16.19 5.82
CA LEU A 141 -5.19 16.54 7.15
C LEU A 141 -4.35 17.83 7.18
N GLY A 142 -4.30 18.57 6.06
CA GLY A 142 -3.51 19.79 5.96
C GLY A 142 -3.62 20.40 4.56
N ALA A 143 -3.05 21.60 4.39
CA ALA A 143 -2.94 22.19 3.06
C ALA A 143 -2.15 21.23 2.15
N ASP A 144 -2.79 20.75 1.09
CA ASP A 144 -2.19 19.80 0.13
C ASP A 144 -1.69 18.49 0.78
N TYR A 145 -2.38 18.02 1.84
CA TYR A 145 -2.07 16.75 2.48
C TYR A 145 -3.28 15.79 2.44
N PRO A 146 -3.64 15.29 1.24
CA PRO A 146 -4.65 14.25 1.09
C PRO A 146 -4.20 12.94 1.73
N GLN A 147 -5.15 12.19 2.26
CA GLN A 147 -4.96 10.84 2.77
C GLN A 147 -6.11 9.93 2.37
N SER A 148 -5.80 8.64 2.27
CA SER A 148 -6.77 7.58 2.05
C SER A 148 -6.53 6.44 3.04
N SER A 149 -7.57 6.09 3.79
CA SER A 149 -7.57 4.92 4.67
C SER A 149 -8.47 3.83 4.09
N TYR A 150 -7.96 2.60 4.05
CA TYR A 150 -8.64 1.42 3.55
C TYR A 150 -8.94 0.49 4.72
N TYR A 151 -10.21 0.12 4.87
CA TYR A 151 -10.66 -0.77 5.93
C TYR A 151 -11.18 -2.07 5.35
N MET A 152 -10.72 -3.17 5.93
CA MET A 152 -11.32 -4.48 5.71
C MET A 152 -12.34 -4.74 6.82
N ILE A 153 -13.48 -5.32 6.45
CA ILE A 153 -14.45 -5.79 7.42
C ILE A 153 -14.31 -7.30 7.55
N SER A 154 -14.07 -7.78 8.78
CA SER A 154 -14.07 -9.20 9.07
C SER A 154 -14.96 -9.48 10.28
N LYS A 155 -15.98 -10.33 10.09
CA LYS A 155 -16.95 -10.69 11.14
C LYS A 155 -17.53 -9.44 11.84
N ASN A 156 -18.02 -8.48 11.05
CA ASN A 156 -18.61 -7.23 11.56
C ASN A 156 -17.67 -6.43 12.46
N THR A 157 -16.36 -6.55 12.25
CA THR A 157 -15.36 -5.74 12.94
C THR A 157 -14.46 -5.10 11.88
N PRO A 158 -14.41 -3.76 11.82
CA PRO A 158 -13.50 -3.07 10.91
C PRO A 158 -12.05 -3.24 11.39
N ALA A 159 -11.14 -3.34 10.43
CA ALA A 159 -9.70 -3.38 10.62
C ALA A 159 -9.04 -2.48 9.58
N LEU A 160 -8.11 -1.62 10.02
CA LEU A 160 -7.28 -0.84 9.08
C LEU A 160 -6.43 -1.82 8.26
N PHE A 161 -6.58 -1.76 6.94
CA PHE A 161 -5.85 -2.59 6.00
C PHE A 161 -4.63 -1.84 5.44
N LEU A 162 -4.83 -0.59 5.03
CA LEU A 162 -3.81 0.25 4.40
C LEU A 162 -4.13 1.72 4.67
N LYS A 163 -3.12 2.54 4.90
CA LYS A 163 -3.26 4.00 5.01
C LYS A 163 -2.17 4.65 4.16
N LEU A 164 -2.56 5.56 3.27
CA LEU A 164 -1.66 6.22 2.33
C LEU A 164 -1.85 7.72 2.41
N GLY A 165 -0.74 8.46 2.37
CA GLY A 165 -0.73 9.91 2.16
C GLY A 165 -0.39 10.23 0.71
N GLY A 166 -1.03 11.25 0.15
CA GLY A 166 -0.86 11.67 -1.24
C GLY A 166 -2.12 11.49 -2.07
N HIS A 167 -2.07 11.96 -3.31
CA HIS A 167 -3.16 11.74 -4.25
C HIS A 167 -3.11 10.28 -4.71
N ILE A 168 -4.25 9.61 -4.59
CA ILE A 168 -4.40 8.21 -4.97
C ILE A 168 -5.21 8.05 -6.26
N GLU A 169 -4.72 7.23 -7.17
CA GLU A 169 -5.46 6.69 -8.31
C GLU A 169 -5.43 5.15 -8.27
N GLU A 170 -6.60 4.52 -8.41
CA GLU A 170 -6.75 3.06 -8.49
C GLU A 170 -7.06 2.66 -9.94
N THR A 171 -6.15 1.95 -10.59
CA THR A 171 -6.31 1.60 -12.00
C THR A 171 -5.43 0.42 -12.40
N ASP A 172 -5.92 -0.44 -13.28
CA ASP A 172 -5.18 -1.56 -13.86
C ASP A 172 -4.19 -1.02 -14.90
N ILE A 173 -2.92 -0.91 -14.51
CA ILE A 173 -1.86 -0.35 -15.37
C ILE A 173 -1.06 -1.42 -16.11
N ASP A 174 -1.14 -2.70 -15.72
CA ASP A 174 -0.45 -3.79 -16.41
C ASP A 174 -1.32 -4.73 -17.24
N GLY A 175 -2.64 -4.56 -17.18
CA GLY A 175 -3.64 -5.29 -17.94
C GLY A 175 -3.94 -6.68 -17.38
N ASP A 176 -3.69 -6.93 -16.09
CA ASP A 176 -3.97 -8.21 -15.44
C ASP A 176 -5.41 -8.31 -14.88
N ASN A 177 -6.23 -7.26 -15.01
CA ASN A 177 -7.58 -7.07 -14.45
C ASN A 177 -7.62 -6.93 -12.92
N SER A 178 -6.50 -6.64 -12.28
CA SER A 178 -6.41 -6.13 -10.91
C SER A 178 -5.99 -4.66 -10.97
N ASN A 179 -6.54 -3.85 -10.08
CA ASN A 179 -6.09 -2.47 -9.98
C ASN A 179 -4.78 -2.40 -9.18
N GLU A 180 -3.85 -1.59 -9.66
CA GLU A 180 -2.76 -1.02 -8.87
C GLU A 180 -3.23 0.25 -8.16
N ILE A 181 -2.53 0.62 -7.09
CA ILE A 181 -2.67 1.91 -6.45
C ILE A 181 -1.47 2.77 -6.85
N ILE A 182 -1.73 3.92 -7.45
CA ILE A 182 -0.71 4.93 -7.78
C ILE A 182 -0.82 6.05 -6.74
N VAL A 183 0.28 6.35 -6.07
CA VAL A 183 0.38 7.38 -5.04
C VAL A 183 1.29 8.49 -5.53
N SER A 184 0.78 9.72 -5.53
CA SER A 184 1.55 10.92 -5.88
C SER A 184 1.71 11.83 -4.66
N ILE A 185 2.96 12.14 -4.29
CA ILE A 185 3.29 12.83 -3.04
C ILE A 185 4.16 14.05 -3.32
N GLY A 186 3.72 15.23 -2.83
CA GLY A 186 4.54 16.43 -2.72
C GLY A 186 4.91 17.12 -4.05
N THR A 187 5.76 18.14 -3.92
CA THR A 187 6.32 18.93 -5.03
C THR A 187 7.82 19.16 -4.78
N PRO A 188 8.75 18.61 -5.60
CA PRO A 188 8.51 17.79 -6.78
C PRO A 188 7.85 16.46 -6.44
N THR A 189 7.07 15.92 -7.39
CA THR A 189 6.19 14.77 -7.14
C THR A 189 6.97 13.46 -7.13
N ILE A 190 6.84 12.75 -6.01
CA ILE A 190 7.27 11.37 -5.87
C ILE A 190 6.08 10.48 -6.22
N THR A 191 6.24 9.59 -7.19
CA THR A 191 5.22 8.62 -7.58
C THR A 191 5.61 7.22 -7.14
N GLN A 192 4.69 6.52 -6.48
CA GLN A 192 4.82 5.13 -6.08
C GLN A 192 3.70 4.29 -6.68
N ILE A 193 4.00 3.04 -7.00
CA ILE A 193 3.01 2.03 -7.41
C ILE A 193 2.94 0.98 -6.32
N LEU A 194 1.74 0.72 -5.80
CA LEU A 194 1.46 -0.41 -4.94
C LEU A 194 0.65 -1.45 -5.69
N LYS A 195 1.00 -2.72 -5.49
CA LYS A 195 0.28 -3.87 -6.04
C LYS A 195 0.27 -5.01 -5.05
N CYS A 196 -0.47 -6.07 -5.37
CA CYS A 196 -0.53 -7.26 -4.53
C CYS A 196 0.15 -8.44 -5.21
N GLU A 197 1.06 -9.10 -4.50
CA GLU A 197 1.63 -10.38 -4.91
C GLU A 197 1.19 -11.43 -3.89
N GLY A 198 0.13 -12.17 -4.24
CA GLY A 198 -0.57 -13.03 -3.29
C GLY A 198 -1.21 -12.21 -2.17
N ALA A 199 -0.82 -12.48 -0.92
CA ALA A 199 -1.32 -11.76 0.26
C ALA A 199 -0.43 -10.58 0.70
N GLN A 200 0.66 -10.31 -0.03
CA GLN A 200 1.61 -9.26 0.33
C GLN A 200 1.40 -8.04 -0.56
N ILE A 201 1.34 -6.87 0.08
CA ILE A 201 1.41 -5.59 -0.62
C ILE A 201 2.88 -5.35 -0.98
N LYS A 202 3.10 -4.98 -2.24
CA LYS A 202 4.39 -4.59 -2.78
C LYS A 202 4.36 -3.13 -3.16
N ILE A 203 5.50 -2.47 -3.10
CA ILE A 203 5.65 -1.06 -3.48
C ILE A 203 6.86 -0.86 -4.39
N ALA A 204 6.74 0.06 -5.34
CA ALA A 204 7.81 0.48 -6.23
C ALA A 204 7.90 2.00 -6.29
N ASP A 205 9.11 2.55 -6.13
CA ASP A 205 9.39 3.98 -6.32
C ASP A 205 9.69 4.25 -7.80
N VAL A 206 8.74 4.89 -8.48
CA VAL A 206 8.83 5.12 -9.92
C VAL A 206 9.94 6.11 -10.26
N ASN A 207 10.15 7.13 -9.43
CA ASN A 207 11.21 8.12 -9.63
C ASN A 207 12.58 7.43 -9.67
N ASN A 208 12.84 6.52 -8.73
CA ASN A 208 14.10 5.77 -8.68
C ASN A 208 14.25 4.83 -9.88
N ILE A 209 13.19 4.11 -10.26
CA ILE A 209 13.19 3.18 -11.41
C ILE A 209 13.48 3.92 -12.71
N LEU A 210 12.91 5.10 -12.90
CA LEU A 210 13.13 5.94 -14.08
C LEU A 210 14.40 6.78 -13.93
N ASN A 211 15.52 6.14 -13.58
CA ASN A 211 16.86 6.74 -13.47
C ASN A 211 16.94 7.96 -12.54
N ASN A 212 16.32 7.89 -11.36
CA ASN A 212 16.26 8.98 -10.37
C ASN A 212 15.66 10.27 -10.96
N ALA A 213 14.52 10.14 -11.65
CA ALA A 213 13.75 11.27 -12.13
C ALA A 213 13.43 12.23 -10.96
N LEU A 214 13.58 13.53 -11.19
CA LEU A 214 13.32 14.56 -10.19
C LEU A 214 11.85 14.57 -9.78
N SER A 215 10.95 14.38 -10.75
CA SER A 215 9.51 14.33 -10.55
C SER A 215 8.91 13.34 -11.53
N VAL A 216 7.95 12.54 -11.07
CA VAL A 216 7.13 11.70 -11.95
C VAL A 216 5.68 12.04 -11.67
N ILE A 217 4.88 12.18 -12.72
CA ILE A 217 3.44 12.43 -12.66
C ILE A 217 2.74 11.34 -13.46
N TYR A 218 1.70 10.72 -12.90
CA TYR A 218 0.84 9.83 -13.64
C TYR A 218 -0.32 10.62 -14.28
N GLU A 219 -0.41 10.60 -15.60
CA GLU A 219 -1.53 11.22 -16.33
C GLU A 219 -1.86 10.46 -17.61
N LYS A 220 -3.17 10.26 -17.86
CA LYS A 220 -3.68 9.69 -19.13
C LYS A 220 -3.00 8.37 -19.51
N ASN A 221 -2.73 7.51 -18.52
CA ASN A 221 -2.03 6.22 -18.66
C ASN A 221 -0.54 6.31 -19.00
N TYR A 222 0.11 7.45 -18.72
CA TYR A 222 1.54 7.62 -18.84
C TYR A 222 2.14 8.08 -17.51
N PHE A 223 3.36 7.62 -17.26
CA PHE A 223 4.25 8.18 -16.24
C PHE A 223 5.16 9.19 -16.92
N VAL A 224 4.97 10.46 -16.60
CA VAL A 224 5.68 11.60 -17.18
C VAL A 224 6.83 11.95 -16.25
N ALA A 225 8.06 11.64 -16.68
CA ALA A 225 9.27 11.84 -15.89
C ALA A 225 9.97 13.15 -16.29
N TYR A 226 10.30 13.95 -15.27
CA TYR A 226 11.09 15.17 -15.38
C TYR A 226 12.46 14.96 -14.75
N TYR A 227 13.51 15.38 -15.44
CA TYR A 227 14.88 15.21 -14.99
C TYR A 227 15.52 16.56 -14.68
N LYS A 228 16.38 16.60 -13.65
CA LYS A 228 17.05 17.82 -13.20
C LYS A 228 17.87 18.49 -14.31
N ASP A 229 18.53 17.69 -15.14
CA ASP A 229 19.41 18.20 -16.20
C ASP A 229 18.65 18.61 -17.47
N GLN A 230 17.38 18.20 -17.59
CA GLN A 230 16.53 18.47 -18.75
C GLN A 230 15.06 18.76 -18.33
N PRO A 231 14.80 19.77 -17.49
CA PRO A 231 13.48 19.96 -16.86
C PRO A 231 12.36 20.31 -17.85
N ASN A 232 12.71 20.78 -19.05
CA ASN A 232 11.74 21.15 -20.10
C ASN A 232 11.54 20.07 -21.17
N LYS A 233 12.11 18.88 -20.98
CA LYS A 233 12.02 17.74 -21.90
C LYS A 233 11.52 16.51 -21.16
N PRO A 234 10.21 16.45 -20.81
CA PRO A 234 9.67 15.31 -20.13
C PRO A 234 9.73 14.06 -21.01
N GLN A 235 10.01 12.93 -20.40
CA GLN A 235 9.93 11.61 -21.04
C GLN A 235 8.64 10.91 -20.62
N TYR A 236 7.98 10.28 -21.59
CA TYR A 236 6.71 9.59 -21.36
C TYR A 236 6.93 8.08 -21.34
N PHE A 237 6.59 7.46 -20.23
CA PHE A 237 6.70 6.02 -20.04
C PHE A 237 5.33 5.38 -19.94
N LYS A 238 5.15 4.25 -20.61
CA LYS A 238 4.00 3.37 -20.41
C LYS A 238 4.42 2.17 -19.57
N TYR A 239 3.63 1.85 -18.55
CA TYR A 239 3.84 0.66 -17.75
C TYR A 239 3.07 -0.53 -18.34
N ASN A 240 3.59 -1.74 -18.17
CA ASN A 240 2.91 -3.00 -18.39
C ASN A 240 3.55 -4.10 -17.55
N LYS A 241 3.08 -5.34 -17.67
CA LYS A 241 3.56 -6.51 -16.92
C LYS A 241 5.07 -6.78 -16.95
N ASN A 242 5.77 -6.26 -17.96
CA ASN A 242 7.22 -6.42 -18.11
C ASN A 242 8.02 -5.19 -17.61
N GLY A 243 7.35 -4.12 -17.19
CA GLY A 243 7.95 -2.87 -16.71
C GLY A 243 7.65 -1.67 -17.59
N PHE A 244 8.46 -0.62 -17.42
CA PHE A 244 8.29 0.66 -18.12
C PHE A 244 8.90 0.64 -19.51
N LYS A 245 8.17 1.15 -20.50
CA LYS A 245 8.65 1.37 -21.86
C LYS A 245 8.59 2.86 -22.18
N LEU A 246 9.69 3.42 -22.69
CA LEU A 246 9.70 4.77 -23.22
C LEU A 246 8.87 4.81 -24.52
N GLU A 247 7.87 5.69 -24.57
CA GLU A 247 7.01 5.84 -25.75
C GLU A 247 7.27 7.16 -26.49
N LEU A 248 7.61 8.24 -25.78
CA LEU A 248 7.88 9.55 -26.40
C LEU A 248 8.96 10.33 -25.63
N GLU A 249 9.86 10.96 -26.40
CA GLU A 249 10.68 12.09 -25.96
C GLU A 249 10.15 13.34 -26.66
N LYS A 250 9.89 14.42 -25.91
CA LYS A 250 9.52 15.72 -26.48
C LYS A 250 10.62 16.75 -26.27
#